data_AF-A0A023FDU0-F1
#
_entry.id   AF-A0A023FDU0-F1
#
_cell.length_a   1.000
_cell.length_b   1.000
_cell.length_c   1.000
_cell.angle_alpha   90.00
_cell.angle_beta   90.00
_cell.angle_gamma   90.00
#
_symmetry.space_group_name_H-M   'P 1'
#
loop_
_entity.id
_entity.type
_entity.pdbx_description
1 polymer ?
#
loop_
_entity_poly.entity_id
_entity_poly.type
_entity_poly.pdbx_seq_one_letter_code
_entity_poly.pdbx_strand_id
1 'polypeptide(L)'
;MAIYVVALLLVSTFTVSGVITRQKLDCGSGKNGSGEDTTSDFWTCNENKTECWRRDYYYNSTDDTCRFLGFKGCGGNDNNFPSLPDCLDHCKNKIRKYPGYERWLSYLPECDGKADPLIQSGNVRRFYYNATAQECMPVNVNTSRGYFPDMRHCVEKCNTTIKELPRCSSPKQTGEPPEGWTCTV
;
A
#
# COMPACT_ATOMS: atom_id res chain seq x y z
N MET A 1 35.05 -55.51 -0.61
CA MET A 1 35.17 -54.10 -0.22
C MET A 1 34.03 -53.33 -0.89
N ALA A 2 33.10 -52.78 -0.11
CA ALA A 2 32.16 -51.77 -0.57
C ALA A 2 31.68 -51.00 0.68
N ILE A 3 32.14 -49.76 0.80
CA ILE A 3 31.86 -48.84 1.89
C ILE A 3 30.55 -48.13 1.51
N TYR A 4 29.47 -48.36 2.25
CA TYR A 4 28.26 -47.54 2.11
C TYR A 4 28.28 -46.44 3.16
N VAL A 5 28.47 -45.22 2.67
CA VAL A 5 28.53 -43.96 3.43
C VAL A 5 27.12 -43.62 3.93
N VAL A 6 26.99 -43.43 5.25
CA VAL A 6 25.77 -42.89 5.88
C VAL A 6 25.66 -41.41 5.52
N ALA A 7 24.72 -41.05 4.66
CA ALA A 7 24.39 -39.66 4.39
C ALA A 7 23.40 -39.15 5.45
N LEU A 8 23.92 -38.40 6.43
CA LEU A 8 23.12 -37.60 7.35
C LEU A 8 22.46 -36.46 6.56
N LEU A 9 21.16 -36.57 6.30
CA LEU A 9 20.36 -35.45 5.81
C LEU A 9 20.11 -34.48 6.96
N LEU A 10 20.96 -33.46 7.07
CA LEU A 10 20.65 -32.25 7.81
C LEU A 10 19.58 -31.48 7.03
N VAL A 11 18.31 -31.72 7.34
CA VAL A 11 17.22 -30.85 6.89
C VAL A 11 17.26 -29.61 7.78
N SER A 12 18.01 -28.59 7.36
CA SER A 12 17.95 -27.27 7.98
C SER A 12 16.56 -26.67 7.72
N THR A 13 15.73 -26.65 8.75
CA THR A 13 14.47 -25.91 8.73
C THR A 13 14.80 -24.42 8.71
N PHE A 14 14.86 -23.83 7.52
CA PHE A 14 14.86 -22.38 7.38
C PHE A 14 13.42 -21.89 7.59
N THR A 15 13.09 -21.51 8.83
CA THR A 15 11.92 -20.67 9.06
C THR A 15 12.28 -19.27 8.56
N VAL A 16 11.90 -18.94 7.32
CA VAL A 16 11.93 -17.56 6.84
C VAL A 16 10.80 -16.81 7.56
N SER A 17 11.09 -16.34 8.77
CA SER A 17 10.26 -15.33 9.45
C SER A 17 10.56 -13.97 8.81
N GLY A 18 10.08 -13.77 7.59
CA GLY A 18 10.08 -12.47 6.94
C GLY A 18 9.01 -11.57 7.56
N VAL A 19 9.18 -11.18 8.82
CA VAL A 19 8.34 -10.12 9.42
C VAL A 19 8.79 -8.81 8.80
N ILE A 20 7.92 -8.19 8.01
CA ILE A 20 8.11 -6.82 7.54
C ILE A 20 8.08 -5.92 8.78
N THR A 21 9.26 -5.60 9.32
CA THR A 21 9.38 -4.67 10.44
C THR A 21 9.01 -3.27 9.95
N ARG A 22 7.81 -2.78 10.28
CA ARG A 22 7.53 -1.34 10.13
C ARG A 22 8.51 -0.57 11.01
N GLN A 23 9.09 0.47 10.42
CA GLN A 23 10.12 1.30 11.03
C GLN A 23 9.64 1.83 12.39
N LYS A 24 10.46 1.64 13.43
CA LYS A 24 10.24 2.19 14.77
C LYS A 24 9.93 3.68 14.66
N LEU A 25 8.97 4.15 15.45
CA LEU A 25 8.63 5.57 15.59
C LEU A 25 9.91 6.40 15.80
N ASP A 26 10.24 7.25 14.83
CA ASP A 26 11.38 8.19 14.91
C ASP A 26 10.84 9.62 14.83
N CYS A 27 10.27 10.09 15.95
CA CYS A 27 10.13 11.52 16.25
C CYS A 27 11.43 11.99 16.92
N GLY A 28 12.51 12.03 16.13
CA GLY A 28 13.79 12.67 16.46
C GLY A 28 14.57 12.04 17.61
N SER A 29 15.59 11.25 17.27
CA SER A 29 16.93 11.51 17.82
C SER A 29 17.72 12.22 16.73
N GLY A 30 17.63 13.56 16.71
CA GLY A 30 17.97 14.37 15.54
C GLY A 30 19.38 14.15 14.98
N LYS A 31 19.53 14.33 13.67
CA LYS A 31 20.65 15.02 13.02
C LYS A 31 20.24 15.51 11.64
N ASN A 32 19.75 16.76 11.61
CA ASN A 32 20.17 17.85 10.72
C ASN A 32 19.07 18.90 10.75
N GLY A 33 19.35 19.99 11.45
CA GLY A 33 18.35 20.96 11.88
C GLY A 33 17.61 21.63 10.73
N SER A 34 16.28 21.64 10.84
CA SER A 34 15.46 22.85 10.79
C SER A 34 13.99 22.47 11.04
N GLY A 35 13.48 22.83 12.23
CA GLY A 35 12.06 22.84 12.58
C GLY A 35 11.59 21.70 13.49
N GLU A 36 11.15 22.06 14.70
CA GLU A 36 10.38 21.30 15.71
C GLU A 36 10.60 19.78 15.84
N ASP A 37 11.18 19.39 16.99
CA ASP A 37 11.51 18.03 17.46
C ASP A 37 10.31 17.05 17.56
N THR A 38 9.12 17.50 17.18
CA THR A 38 7.86 16.74 17.18
C THR A 38 7.45 16.23 15.79
N THR A 39 8.17 16.58 14.72
CA THR A 39 7.80 16.20 13.34
C THR A 39 8.93 15.47 12.63
N SER A 40 8.60 14.39 11.91
CA SER A 40 9.47 13.71 10.95
C SER A 40 8.80 13.58 9.58
N ASP A 41 9.48 12.96 8.61
CA ASP A 41 8.99 12.80 7.24
C ASP A 41 7.62 12.11 7.13
N PHE A 42 7.25 11.29 8.12
CA PHE A 42 5.97 10.59 8.10
C PHE A 42 5.15 10.77 9.37
N TRP A 43 5.76 11.18 10.47
CA TRP A 43 5.10 11.24 11.78
C TRP A 43 5.03 12.65 12.31
N THR A 44 3.98 12.91 13.08
CA THR A 44 3.84 14.11 13.91
C THR A 44 3.44 13.67 15.29
N CYS A 45 4.09 14.26 16.29
CA CYS A 45 3.97 13.97 17.69
C CYS A 45 3.44 15.20 18.43
N ASN A 46 2.79 15.01 19.58
CA ASN A 46 2.55 16.12 20.51
C ASN A 46 3.88 16.60 21.15
N GLU A 47 3.87 17.75 21.82
CA GLU A 47 5.06 18.36 22.46
C GLU A 47 5.79 17.39 23.40
N ASN A 48 5.03 16.58 24.13
CA ASN A 48 5.56 15.61 25.10
C ASN A 48 6.00 14.29 24.48
N LYS A 49 5.84 14.10 23.17
CA LYS A 49 6.12 12.87 22.42
C LYS A 49 5.41 11.61 22.95
N THR A 50 4.29 11.79 23.66
CA THR A 50 3.47 10.70 24.21
C THR A 50 2.42 10.21 23.23
N GLU A 51 2.01 11.08 22.30
CA GLU A 51 1.03 10.75 21.27
C GLU A 51 1.58 11.13 19.90
N CYS A 52 1.52 10.16 18.99
CA CYS A 52 2.18 10.23 17.69
C CYS A 52 1.22 9.70 16.63
N TRP A 53 1.22 10.34 15.48
CA TRP A 53 0.38 9.96 14.36
C TRP A 53 1.11 10.11 13.03
N ARG A 54 0.88 9.14 12.14
CA ARG A 54 1.39 9.16 10.78
C ARG A 54 0.53 10.08 9.91
N ARG A 55 1.17 10.81 8.99
CA ARG A 55 0.57 11.74 8.02
C ARG A 55 -0.14 11.02 6.87
N ASP A 56 -1.00 10.07 7.22
CA ASP A 56 -1.85 9.34 6.29
C ASP A 56 -3.18 10.06 6.06
N TYR A 57 -3.88 9.61 5.02
CA TYR A 57 -5.19 10.11 4.62
C TYR A 57 -6.19 8.96 4.56
N TYR A 58 -7.45 9.24 4.89
CA TYR A 58 -8.58 8.35 4.63
C TYR A 58 -9.58 9.07 3.74
N TYR A 59 -10.33 8.30 2.99
CA TYR A 59 -11.42 8.81 2.18
C TYR A 59 -12.72 8.83 3.00
N ASN A 60 -13.36 10.00 3.03
CA ASN A 60 -14.69 10.20 3.58
C ASN A 60 -15.70 10.16 2.43
N SER A 61 -16.44 9.05 2.33
CA SER A 61 -17.47 8.87 1.30
C SER A 61 -18.68 9.79 1.47
N THR A 62 -18.90 10.36 2.66
CA THR A 62 -20.04 11.24 2.94
C THR A 62 -19.94 12.56 2.18
N ASP A 63 -18.72 13.06 1.98
CA ASP A 63 -18.47 14.36 1.34
C ASP A 63 -17.52 14.29 0.13
N ASP A 64 -17.16 13.08 -0.32
CA ASP A 64 -16.24 12.84 -1.44
C ASP A 64 -14.88 13.55 -1.24
N THR A 65 -14.36 13.51 -0.01
CA THR A 65 -13.07 14.13 0.34
C THR A 65 -12.07 13.15 0.96
N CYS A 66 -10.79 13.40 0.70
CA CYS A 66 -9.69 12.77 1.40
C CYS A 66 -9.23 13.66 2.55
N ARG A 67 -9.21 13.12 3.76
CA ARG A 67 -8.95 13.84 5.01
C ARG A 67 -7.79 13.20 5.75
N PHE A 68 -7.09 13.99 6.56
CA PHE A 68 -6.04 13.48 7.43
C PHE A 68 -6.59 12.39 8.37
N LEU A 69 -5.94 11.24 8.39
CA LEU A 69 -6.35 10.08 9.18
C LEU A 69 -5.85 10.18 10.62
N GLY A 70 -4.56 10.44 10.79
CA GLY A 70 -3.88 10.37 12.08
C GLY A 70 -3.68 8.92 12.55
N PHE A 71 -3.07 8.10 11.71
CA PHE A 71 -2.84 6.69 12.02
C PHE A 71 -1.80 6.54 13.14
N LYS A 72 -2.17 5.85 14.22
CA LYS A 72 -1.34 5.75 15.43
C LYS A 72 -0.22 4.71 15.34
N GLY A 73 -0.31 3.78 14.39
CA GLY A 73 0.81 2.91 14.01
C GLY A 73 0.48 1.45 13.84
N CYS A 74 -0.52 0.91 14.55
CA CYS A 74 -0.95 -0.48 14.39
C CYS A 74 -2.47 -0.64 14.35
N GLY A 75 -2.92 -1.76 13.77
CA GLY A 75 -4.33 -2.02 13.50
C GLY A 75 -4.89 -1.11 12.41
N GLY A 76 -6.16 -0.70 12.58
CA GLY A 76 -6.89 0.10 11.59
C GLY A 76 -7.42 -0.75 10.44
N ASN A 77 -7.61 -0.12 9.28
CA ASN A 77 -8.04 -0.78 8.06
C ASN A 77 -7.33 -0.16 6.84
N ASP A 78 -7.66 -0.68 5.66
CA ASP A 78 -7.08 -0.25 4.40
C ASP A 78 -7.55 1.13 3.92
N ASN A 79 -8.52 1.81 4.55
CA ASN A 79 -8.83 3.22 4.27
C ASN A 79 -7.76 4.15 4.88
N ASN A 80 -6.52 3.91 4.49
CA ASN A 80 -5.30 4.54 4.96
C ASN A 80 -4.34 4.66 3.77
N PHE A 81 -4.14 5.88 3.30
CA PHE A 81 -3.31 6.22 2.15
C PHE A 81 -2.10 7.03 2.61
N PRO A 82 -0.88 6.75 2.09
CA PRO A 82 0.33 7.43 2.53
C PRO A 82 0.42 8.88 2.06
N SER A 83 -0.45 9.32 1.15
CA SER A 83 -0.52 10.70 0.67
C SER A 83 -1.93 11.11 0.24
N LEU A 84 -2.18 12.42 0.22
CA LEU A 84 -3.44 12.98 -0.29
C LEU A 84 -3.65 12.64 -1.78
N PRO A 85 -2.65 12.77 -2.68
CA PRO A 85 -2.77 12.30 -4.05
C PRO A 85 -3.16 10.84 -4.17
N ASP A 86 -2.52 9.93 -3.41
CA ASP A 86 -2.86 8.51 -3.46
C ASP A 86 -4.31 8.23 -3.03
N CYS A 87 -4.80 8.94 -2.01
CA CYS A 87 -6.19 8.85 -1.60
C CYS A 87 -7.15 9.37 -2.68
N LEU A 88 -6.85 10.53 -3.27
CA LEU A 88 -7.69 11.16 -4.28
C LEU A 88 -7.76 10.31 -5.56
N ASP A 89 -6.60 9.87 -6.05
CA ASP A 89 -6.50 9.06 -7.26
C ASP A 89 -7.19 7.70 -7.07
N HIS A 90 -7.05 7.11 -5.87
CA HIS A 90 -7.74 5.86 -5.57
C HIS A 90 -9.25 6.08 -5.40
N CYS A 91 -9.69 7.00 -4.54
CA CYS A 91 -11.08 7.03 -4.05
C CYS A 91 -12.00 8.08 -4.65
N LYS A 92 -11.48 9.19 -5.19
CA LYS A 92 -12.34 10.26 -5.68
C LYS A 92 -13.00 9.89 -7.01
N ASN A 93 -14.31 10.08 -7.10
CA ASN A 93 -15.14 9.72 -8.26
C ASN A 93 -14.81 10.45 -9.58
N LYS A 94 -13.87 11.38 -9.60
CA LYS A 94 -13.50 12.15 -10.79
C LYS A 94 -12.00 12.08 -11.01
N ILE A 95 -11.60 11.41 -12.08
CA ILE A 95 -10.22 11.46 -12.55
C ILE A 95 -9.92 12.89 -13.02
N ARG A 96 -8.82 13.45 -12.52
CA ARG A 96 -8.33 14.76 -12.97
C ARG A 96 -7.82 14.64 -14.41
N LYS A 97 -8.58 15.15 -15.38
CA LYS A 97 -8.15 15.24 -16.77
C LYS A 97 -7.16 16.40 -16.95
N TYR A 98 -5.93 16.10 -17.34
CA TYR A 98 -4.91 17.08 -17.71
C TYR A 98 -4.69 17.07 -19.24
N PRO A 99 -4.05 18.10 -19.83
CA PRO A 99 -3.72 18.11 -21.26
C PRO A 99 -2.89 16.87 -21.65
N GLY A 100 -3.43 16.04 -22.56
CA GLY A 100 -2.82 14.77 -22.94
C GLY A 100 -3.34 13.54 -22.20
N TYR A 101 -4.35 13.69 -21.32
CA TYR A 101 -5.00 12.57 -20.63
C TYR A 101 -5.49 11.47 -21.59
N GLU A 102 -6.15 11.84 -22.70
CA GLU A 102 -6.63 10.87 -23.69
C GLU A 102 -5.49 10.09 -24.37
N ARG A 103 -4.35 10.74 -24.61
CA ARG A 103 -3.14 10.05 -25.09
C ARG A 103 -2.58 9.13 -24.01
N TRP A 104 -2.68 9.51 -22.75
CA TRP A 104 -2.20 8.68 -21.66
C TRP A 104 -3.06 7.41 -21.47
N LEU A 105 -4.37 7.50 -21.69
CA LEU A 105 -5.28 6.34 -21.65
C LEU A 105 -4.88 5.22 -22.62
N SER A 106 -4.20 5.53 -23.73
CA SER A 106 -3.72 4.52 -24.69
C SER A 106 -2.48 3.77 -24.21
N TYR A 107 -1.79 4.25 -23.17
CA TYR A 107 -0.70 3.53 -22.52
C TYR A 107 -1.18 2.58 -21.41
N LEU A 108 -2.47 2.61 -21.07
CA LEU A 108 -3.03 1.67 -20.09
C LEU A 108 -3.06 0.24 -20.66
N PRO A 109 -2.76 -0.78 -19.85
CA PRO A 109 -2.81 -2.17 -20.28
C PRO A 109 -4.20 -2.61 -20.72
N GLU A 110 -4.25 -3.68 -21.52
CA GLU A 110 -5.49 -4.33 -21.91
C GLU A 110 -6.06 -5.22 -20.79
N CYS A 111 -7.36 -5.49 -20.87
CA CYS A 111 -8.10 -6.30 -19.90
C CYS A 111 -8.15 -7.79 -20.32
N ASP A 112 -7.03 -8.32 -20.82
CA ASP A 112 -6.95 -9.69 -21.37
C ASP A 112 -6.36 -10.73 -20.41
N GLY A 113 -5.99 -10.31 -19.19
CA GLY A 113 -5.48 -11.21 -18.15
C GLY A 113 -4.04 -11.70 -18.38
N LYS A 114 -3.28 -11.10 -19.31
CA LYS A 114 -1.89 -11.53 -19.59
C LYS A 114 -0.85 -11.03 -18.59
N ALA A 115 -1.21 -10.12 -17.69
CA ALA A 115 -0.30 -9.65 -16.66
C ALA A 115 0.03 -10.81 -15.71
N ASP A 116 1.29 -11.26 -15.67
CA ASP A 116 1.74 -12.37 -14.84
C ASP A 116 2.21 -11.86 -13.46
N PRO A 117 1.44 -12.10 -12.38
CA PRO A 117 1.78 -11.64 -11.04
C PRO A 117 2.91 -12.48 -10.40
N LEU A 118 3.26 -13.64 -10.95
CA LEU A 118 4.20 -14.59 -10.34
C LEU A 118 5.67 -14.28 -10.66
N ILE A 119 5.93 -13.45 -11.66
CA ILE A 119 7.30 -13.16 -12.14
C ILE A 119 7.93 -11.95 -11.42
N GLN A 120 7.15 -11.14 -10.70
CA GLN A 120 7.63 -9.89 -10.12
C GLN A 120 7.32 -9.79 -8.62
N SER A 121 8.37 -9.79 -7.80
CA SER A 121 8.29 -9.47 -6.37
C SER A 121 9.05 -8.18 -6.13
N GLY A 122 8.43 -7.05 -6.47
CA GLY A 122 9.02 -5.73 -6.25
C GLY A 122 8.38 -4.96 -5.10
N ASN A 123 8.68 -3.66 -5.03
CA ASN A 123 8.14 -2.75 -4.02
C ASN A 123 7.18 -1.69 -4.59
N VAL A 124 6.94 -1.72 -5.91
CA VAL A 124 6.04 -0.77 -6.57
C VAL A 124 4.65 -1.40 -6.65
N ARG A 125 3.68 -0.85 -5.91
CA ARG A 125 2.29 -1.30 -5.96
C ARG A 125 1.64 -0.90 -7.29
N ARG A 126 1.10 -1.87 -8.02
CA ARG A 126 0.33 -1.69 -9.26
C ARG A 126 -0.88 -2.61 -9.26
N PHE A 127 -1.66 -2.56 -10.34
CA PHE A 127 -2.90 -3.32 -10.48
C PHE A 127 -2.97 -4.02 -11.82
N TYR A 128 -3.60 -5.18 -11.86
CA TYR A 128 -3.87 -5.91 -13.10
C TYR A 128 -5.31 -6.41 -13.11
N TYR A 129 -5.85 -6.64 -14.30
CA TYR A 129 -7.15 -7.25 -14.46
C TYR A 129 -7.01 -8.78 -14.51
N ASN A 130 -7.65 -9.47 -13.57
CA ASN A 130 -7.77 -10.91 -13.55
C ASN A 130 -9.02 -11.31 -14.35
N ALA A 131 -8.83 -11.83 -15.57
CA ALA A 131 -9.93 -12.20 -16.45
C ALA A 131 -10.79 -13.37 -15.93
N THR A 132 -10.21 -14.25 -15.10
CA THR A 132 -10.93 -15.38 -14.49
C THR A 132 -11.87 -14.91 -13.38
N ALA A 133 -11.39 -14.01 -12.51
CA ALA A 133 -12.18 -13.43 -11.43
C ALA A 133 -13.08 -12.26 -11.90
N GLN A 134 -12.81 -11.70 -13.08
CA GLN A 134 -13.40 -10.45 -13.58
C GLN A 134 -13.19 -9.26 -12.63
N GLU A 135 -12.03 -9.24 -11.98
CA GLU A 135 -11.68 -8.30 -10.93
C GLU A 135 -10.30 -7.69 -11.15
N CYS A 136 -10.13 -6.45 -10.71
CA CYS A 136 -8.82 -5.82 -10.66
C CYS A 136 -8.13 -6.14 -9.33
N MET A 137 -6.92 -6.68 -9.40
CA MET A 137 -6.17 -7.16 -8.24
C MET A 137 -4.88 -6.35 -8.04
N PRO A 138 -4.46 -6.08 -6.79
CA PRO A 138 -3.18 -5.46 -6.51
C PRO A 138 -2.03 -6.44 -6.74
N VAL A 139 -0.88 -5.91 -7.15
CA VAL A 139 0.38 -6.66 -7.31
C VAL A 139 1.57 -5.76 -6.98
N ASN A 140 2.63 -6.31 -6.40
CA ASN A 140 3.86 -5.56 -6.16
C ASN A 140 4.90 -5.93 -7.22
N VAL A 141 5.31 -4.98 -8.03
CA VAL A 141 6.14 -5.19 -9.22
C VAL A 141 7.44 -4.40 -9.13
N ASN A 142 8.46 -4.81 -9.89
CA ASN A 142 9.69 -4.03 -10.01
C ASN A 142 9.54 -2.89 -11.03
N THR A 143 8.70 -3.09 -12.04
CA THR A 143 8.47 -2.12 -13.11
C THR A 143 6.98 -1.86 -13.28
N SER A 144 6.63 -0.63 -13.64
CA SER A 144 5.22 -0.26 -13.85
C SER A 144 4.66 -0.68 -15.21
N ARG A 145 5.50 -1.21 -16.11
CA ARG A 145 5.12 -1.48 -17.50
C ARG A 145 4.19 -2.69 -17.57
N GLY A 146 3.05 -2.53 -18.25
CA GLY A 146 2.06 -3.60 -18.39
C GLY A 146 1.08 -3.73 -17.22
N TYR A 147 1.14 -2.82 -16.24
CA TYR A 147 0.22 -2.79 -15.11
C TYR A 147 -0.49 -1.43 -15.03
N PHE A 148 -1.71 -1.45 -14.51
CA PHE A 148 -2.44 -0.23 -14.20
C PHE A 148 -1.75 0.49 -13.03
N PRO A 149 -1.57 1.82 -13.13
CA PRO A 149 -0.94 2.60 -12.07
C PRO A 149 -1.79 2.66 -10.81
N ASP A 150 -3.11 2.66 -10.97
CA ASP A 150 -4.11 2.70 -9.91
C ASP A 150 -5.30 1.79 -10.21
N MET A 151 -6.02 1.44 -9.14
CA MET A 151 -7.16 0.54 -9.20
C MET A 151 -8.33 1.12 -10.01
N ARG A 152 -8.52 2.44 -9.96
CA ARG A 152 -9.65 3.11 -10.61
C ARG A 152 -9.57 3.00 -12.12
N HIS A 153 -8.42 3.27 -12.71
CA HIS A 153 -8.23 3.10 -14.15
C HIS A 153 -8.38 1.65 -14.60
N CYS A 154 -8.05 0.68 -13.74
CA CYS A 154 -8.33 -0.73 -14.03
C CYS A 154 -9.84 -1.01 -14.03
N VAL A 155 -10.54 -0.63 -12.94
CA VAL A 155 -11.99 -0.85 -12.78
C VAL A 155 -12.79 -0.16 -13.88
N GLU A 156 -12.48 1.10 -14.19
CA GLU A 156 -13.18 1.88 -15.22
C GLU A 156 -12.90 1.37 -16.63
N LYS A 157 -11.65 1.03 -16.97
CA LYS A 157 -11.32 0.51 -18.31
C LYS A 157 -11.85 -0.92 -18.51
N CYS A 158 -11.78 -1.77 -17.49
CA CYS A 158 -12.13 -3.18 -17.58
C CYS A 158 -13.59 -3.50 -17.21
N ASN A 159 -14.39 -2.49 -16.83
CA ASN A 159 -15.81 -2.61 -16.51
C ASN A 159 -16.09 -3.78 -15.53
N THR A 160 -15.37 -3.78 -14.40
CA THR A 160 -15.43 -4.87 -13.42
C THR A 160 -16.77 -4.90 -12.68
N THR A 161 -17.07 -6.04 -12.05
CA THR A 161 -18.24 -6.20 -11.16
C THR A 161 -18.17 -5.29 -9.93
N ILE A 162 -16.96 -5.04 -9.41
CA ILE A 162 -16.68 -4.11 -8.32
C ILE A 162 -16.65 -2.68 -8.89
N LYS A 163 -17.67 -1.87 -8.58
CA LYS A 163 -17.70 -0.43 -8.90
C LYS A 163 -17.24 0.44 -7.74
N GLU A 164 -17.45 -0.04 -6.52
CA GLU A 164 -17.00 0.63 -5.29
C GLU A 164 -15.73 -0.02 -4.79
N LEU A 165 -14.66 0.77 -4.68
CA LEU A 165 -13.38 0.31 -4.18
C LEU A 165 -13.51 0.05 -2.66
N PRO A 166 -13.27 -1.19 -2.17
CA PRO A 166 -13.52 -1.54 -0.77
C PRO A 166 -12.76 -0.66 0.24
N ARG A 167 -11.59 -0.15 -0.14
CA ARG A 167 -10.79 0.78 0.67
C ARG A 167 -11.48 2.13 0.87
N CYS A 168 -12.34 2.53 -0.07
CA CYS A 168 -13.02 3.83 -0.07
C CYS A 168 -14.39 3.79 0.61
N SER A 169 -14.97 2.61 0.82
CA SER A 169 -16.22 2.45 1.59
C SER A 169 -15.98 2.14 3.06
N SER A 170 -14.75 1.75 3.42
CA SER A 170 -14.37 1.42 4.80
C SER A 170 -14.39 2.65 5.72
N PRO A 171 -14.78 2.53 7.00
CA PRO A 171 -14.87 3.65 7.93
C PRO A 171 -13.48 4.19 8.30
N LYS A 172 -13.42 5.43 8.81
CA LYS A 172 -12.20 5.97 9.41
C LYS A 172 -11.75 5.08 10.58
N GLN A 173 -10.52 4.58 10.55
CA GLN A 173 -9.89 3.89 11.67
C GLN A 173 -8.45 4.33 11.87
N THR A 174 -8.18 5.00 12.99
CA THR A 174 -6.84 5.52 13.34
C THR A 174 -5.89 4.45 13.86
N GLY A 175 -6.41 3.26 14.20
CA GLY A 175 -5.63 2.25 14.90
C GLY A 175 -5.23 2.70 16.31
N GLU A 176 -4.30 1.95 16.90
CA GLU A 176 -3.81 2.14 18.27
C GLU A 176 -2.33 2.50 18.31
N PRO A 177 -1.90 3.26 19.35
CA PRO A 177 -0.49 3.53 19.56
C PRO A 177 0.19 2.21 19.90
N PRO A 178 1.27 1.88 19.19
CA PRO A 178 1.84 0.55 19.28
C PRO A 178 2.73 0.35 20.52
N GLU A 179 2.44 -0.71 21.28
CA GLU A 179 3.15 -1.12 22.51
C GLU A 179 4.19 -2.22 22.18
N GLY A 180 5.49 -1.99 22.40
CA GLY A 180 6.55 -3.02 22.31
C GLY A 180 6.61 -3.87 21.01
N TRP A 181 6.41 -3.25 19.85
CA TRP A 181 5.68 -3.78 18.68
C TRP A 181 6.13 -5.14 18.11
N THR A 182 5.16 -5.96 17.71
CA THR A 182 5.16 -6.65 16.39
C THR A 182 3.71 -6.66 15.89
N CYS A 183 3.49 -6.10 14.70
CA CYS A 183 2.15 -5.80 14.20
C CYS A 183 1.85 -6.55 12.90
N THR A 184 0.62 -7.06 12.78
CA THR A 184 0.00 -7.47 11.52
C THR A 184 -1.12 -6.49 11.20
N VAL A 185 -1.03 -5.88 10.01
CA VAL A 185 -2.15 -5.15 9.39
C VAL A 185 -3.17 -6.13 8.85
#